data_AF-J0P7B8-F1
#
_entry.id   AF-J0P7B8-F1
#
_cell.length_a   1.000
_cell.length_b   1.000
_cell.length_c   1.000
_cell.angle_alpha   90.00
_cell.angle_beta   90.00
_cell.angle_gamma   90.00
#
_symmetry.space_group_name_H-M   'P 1'
#
loop_
_entity.id
_entity.type
_entity.pdbx_description
1 polymer ?
#
loop_
_entity_poly.entity_id
_entity_poly.type
_entity_poly.pdbx_seq_one_letter_code
_entity_poly.pdbx_strand_id
1 'polypeptide(L)'
;MKLSNLKPANGAVKNRKRIGRGTSSGRGGTSTRGHKGAKSRSGFKSKRGHEGGQMPIQMRLPKRGFKNTARRYQSYQPDSFTVVNLNDLQDAANKMNTTTVDINTLVAAGLIKKNEQFKVLAQGELTAALQVSAFRFSKAAKTAIEEKGGSCMLIVKANQIQGVVEAAKLSAVGAKELAEHFKHLNEDDKLHVIAEGSLKTKFDLQATKVDDEVKTQIEALGAAVSLLG
;
A
#
# COMPACT_ATOMS: atom_id res chain seq x y z
N MET A 1 20.23 -27.02 29.84
CA MET A 1 19.55 -26.10 30.80
C MET A 1 18.91 -26.94 31.91
N LYS A 2 19.13 -26.61 33.19
CA LYS A 2 18.45 -27.29 34.32
C LYS A 2 17.08 -26.66 34.55
N LEU A 3 16.02 -27.46 34.60
CA LEU A 3 14.63 -27.00 34.77
C LEU A 3 14.44 -26.16 36.04
N SER A 4 15.20 -26.43 37.10
CA SER A 4 15.14 -25.73 38.39
C SER A 4 15.54 -24.25 38.35
N ASN A 5 16.28 -23.82 37.31
CA ASN A 5 16.86 -22.48 37.25
C ASN A 5 16.15 -21.58 36.22
N LEU A 6 15.07 -22.06 35.61
CA LEU A 6 14.27 -21.29 34.66
C LEU A 6 13.40 -20.29 35.43
N LYS A 7 13.68 -19.00 35.24
CA LYS A 7 12.86 -17.90 35.75
C LYS A 7 12.53 -16.95 34.61
N PRO A 8 11.31 -16.38 34.57
CA PRO A 8 10.99 -15.36 33.58
C PRO A 8 11.87 -14.11 33.80
N ALA A 9 12.07 -13.34 32.74
CA ALA A 9 12.74 -12.04 32.86
C ALA A 9 11.99 -11.14 33.86
N ASN A 10 12.73 -10.32 34.60
CA ASN A 10 12.14 -9.45 35.61
C ASN A 10 11.08 -8.54 34.98
N GLY A 11 9.87 -8.51 35.55
CA GLY A 11 8.75 -7.72 35.05
C GLY A 11 7.92 -8.36 33.93
N ALA A 12 8.32 -9.51 33.38
CA ALA A 12 7.54 -10.22 32.37
C ALA A 12 6.22 -10.79 32.92
N VAL A 13 6.21 -11.21 34.19
CA VAL A 13 5.01 -11.68 34.89
C VAL A 13 4.72 -10.77 36.07
N LYS A 14 3.51 -10.19 36.11
CA LYS A 14 3.02 -9.38 37.23
C LYS A 14 1.91 -10.11 37.96
N ASN A 15 2.00 -10.19 39.28
CA ASN A 15 0.95 -10.78 40.10
C ASN A 15 -0.35 -9.99 39.99
N ARG A 16 -1.46 -10.67 39.67
CA ARG A 16 -2.79 -10.04 39.61
C ARG A 16 -3.24 -9.65 41.02
N LYS A 17 -3.84 -8.46 41.14
CA LYS A 17 -4.48 -8.01 42.38
C LYS A 17 -5.69 -8.90 42.68
N ARG A 18 -5.67 -9.62 43.81
CA ARG A 18 -6.83 -10.38 44.31
C ARG A 18 -7.67 -9.44 45.19
N ILE A 19 -8.87 -9.10 44.72
CA ILE A 19 -9.75 -8.11 45.34
C ILE A 19 -10.61 -8.78 46.44
N GLY A 20 -10.99 -8.04 47.49
CA GLY A 20 -11.87 -8.55 48.56
C GLY A 20 -11.16 -9.53 49.52
N ARG A 21 -9.91 -9.24 49.89
CA ARG A 21 -9.09 -10.05 50.80
C ARG A 21 -8.58 -9.22 51.97
N GLY A 22 -9.49 -8.89 52.90
CA GLY A 22 -9.16 -8.14 54.13
C GLY A 22 -8.78 -6.67 53.90
N THR A 23 -8.85 -5.87 54.96
CA THR A 23 -8.57 -4.41 54.92
C THR A 23 -7.09 -4.10 54.66
N SER A 24 -6.18 -4.92 55.17
CA SER A 24 -4.72 -4.77 54.99
C SER A 24 -4.29 -4.75 53.51
N SER A 25 -5.03 -5.42 52.61
CA SER A 25 -4.77 -5.38 51.16
C SER A 25 -5.06 -4.02 50.49
N GLY A 26 -5.64 -3.06 51.22
CA GLY A 26 -6.11 -1.77 50.71
C GLY A 26 -7.30 -1.87 49.75
N ARG A 27 -7.83 -3.08 49.52
CA ARG A 27 -8.87 -3.39 48.53
C ARG A 27 -9.91 -4.39 49.07
N GLY A 28 -10.03 -4.48 50.39
CA GLY A 28 -10.94 -5.40 51.09
C GLY A 28 -12.39 -4.95 51.06
N GLY A 29 -12.73 -3.93 51.87
CA GLY A 29 -14.11 -3.57 52.21
C GLY A 29 -15.04 -3.41 51.01
N THR A 30 -14.91 -2.32 50.25
CA THR A 30 -15.77 -2.07 49.07
C THR A 30 -15.18 -2.65 47.78
N SER A 31 -14.12 -3.46 47.87
CA SER A 31 -13.47 -4.05 46.70
C SER A 31 -13.12 -3.03 45.61
N THR A 32 -12.76 -1.81 45.99
CA THR A 32 -12.49 -0.64 45.12
C THR A 32 -13.69 -0.11 44.31
N ARG A 33 -14.92 -0.55 44.59
CA ARG A 33 -16.14 -0.14 43.87
C ARG A 33 -16.91 1.02 44.52
N GLY A 34 -16.51 1.44 45.73
CA GLY A 34 -17.18 2.49 46.49
C GLY A 34 -18.47 2.04 47.19
N HIS A 35 -19.31 3.00 47.59
CA HIS A 35 -20.57 2.75 48.29
C HIS A 35 -21.71 2.32 47.34
N LYS A 36 -22.95 2.28 47.85
CA LYS A 36 -24.16 1.71 47.21
C LYS A 36 -24.64 2.54 46.00
N GLY A 37 -23.91 2.50 44.88
CA GLY A 37 -24.33 3.07 43.59
C GLY A 37 -24.54 2.01 42.51
N ALA A 38 -25.11 2.37 41.36
CA ALA A 38 -25.34 1.44 40.25
C ALA A 38 -24.05 0.70 39.82
N LYS A 39 -22.92 1.41 39.72
CA LYS A 39 -21.59 0.84 39.42
C LYS A 39 -21.09 -0.18 40.45
N SER A 40 -21.60 -0.18 41.68
CA SER A 40 -21.21 -1.14 42.72
C SER A 40 -21.95 -2.49 42.62
N ARG A 41 -23.10 -2.53 41.92
CA ARG A 41 -23.93 -3.72 41.80
C ARG A 41 -23.34 -4.75 40.83
N SER A 42 -23.61 -6.03 41.09
CA SER A 42 -23.27 -7.11 40.17
C SER A 42 -24.04 -6.93 38.86
N GLY A 43 -23.39 -7.24 37.73
CA GLY A 43 -24.02 -7.14 36.41
C GLY A 43 -24.17 -5.73 35.85
N PHE A 44 -23.74 -4.68 36.56
CA PHE A 44 -23.81 -3.32 36.02
C PHE A 44 -23.04 -3.18 34.70
N LYS A 45 -23.74 -2.71 33.66
CA LYS A 45 -23.19 -2.35 32.36
C LYS A 45 -23.83 -1.04 31.92
N SER A 46 -23.02 -0.12 31.38
CA SER A 46 -23.49 1.08 30.70
C SER A 46 -22.91 1.09 29.29
N LYS A 47 -23.66 1.60 28.32
CA LYS A 47 -23.11 1.85 26.99
C LYS A 47 -22.01 2.91 27.11
N ARG A 48 -20.86 2.73 26.44
CA ARG A 48 -19.71 3.62 26.54
C ARG A 48 -20.05 5.09 26.26
N GLY A 49 -21.02 5.35 25.37
CA GLY A 49 -21.50 6.69 25.03
C GLY A 49 -22.79 7.12 25.74
N HIS A 50 -23.21 6.48 26.84
CA HIS A 50 -24.39 6.89 27.58
C HIS A 50 -24.06 8.00 28.58
N GLU A 51 -24.67 9.17 28.40
CA GLU A 51 -24.44 10.39 29.18
C GLU A 51 -25.58 10.65 30.21
N GLY A 52 -26.13 9.58 30.81
CA GLY A 52 -27.09 9.69 31.93
C GLY A 52 -28.47 10.24 31.56
N GLY A 53 -28.89 10.08 30.30
CA GLY A 53 -30.17 10.59 29.78
C GLY A 53 -30.00 11.79 28.84
N GLN A 54 -28.83 12.44 28.86
CA GLN A 54 -28.46 13.42 27.84
C GLN A 54 -28.28 12.75 26.48
N MET A 55 -28.65 13.47 25.41
CA MET A 55 -28.38 13.06 24.03
C MET A 55 -26.86 12.86 23.83
N PRO A 56 -26.39 11.65 23.51
CA PRO A 56 -24.97 11.36 23.36
C PRO A 56 -24.27 12.24 22.33
N ILE A 57 -22.99 12.54 22.55
CA ILE A 57 -22.19 13.38 21.64
C ILE A 57 -22.22 12.93 20.17
N GLN A 58 -22.25 11.61 19.92
CA GLN A 58 -22.34 11.01 18.59
C GLN A 58 -23.65 11.33 17.83
N MET A 59 -24.70 11.75 18.56
CA MET A 59 -25.97 12.20 17.99
C MET A 59 -26.05 13.74 17.92
N ARG A 60 -25.30 14.45 18.78
CA ARG A 60 -25.26 15.93 18.81
C ARG A 60 -24.38 16.50 17.70
N LEU A 61 -23.27 15.85 17.38
CA LEU A 61 -22.37 16.31 16.33
C LEU A 61 -22.95 16.00 14.95
N PRO A 62 -22.89 16.96 14.00
CA PRO A 62 -23.35 16.71 12.64
C PRO A 62 -22.48 15.62 11.99
N LYS A 63 -23.13 14.69 11.28
CA LYS A 63 -22.40 13.71 10.47
C LYS A 63 -21.82 14.41 9.25
N ARG A 64 -20.52 14.68 9.24
CA ARG A 64 -19.83 15.25 8.08
C ARG A 64 -19.28 14.13 7.19
N GLY A 65 -19.87 13.96 6.02
CA GLY A 65 -19.44 12.99 5.00
C GLY A 65 -19.88 11.55 5.27
N PHE A 66 -20.47 10.92 4.27
CA PHE A 66 -20.61 9.46 4.17
C PHE A 66 -19.54 8.97 3.20
N LYS A 67 -18.58 8.15 3.66
CA LYS A 67 -17.67 7.45 2.73
C LYS A 67 -18.49 6.31 2.12
N ASN A 68 -18.95 6.50 0.88
CA ASN A 68 -19.66 5.45 0.15
C ASN A 68 -18.77 4.21 0.00
N THR A 69 -19.15 3.12 0.67
CA THR A 69 -18.47 1.82 0.64
C THR A 69 -18.73 1.04 -0.66
N ALA A 70 -19.67 1.48 -1.52
CA ALA A 70 -19.95 0.84 -2.81
C ALA A 70 -18.83 0.99 -3.85
N ARG A 71 -17.66 1.51 -3.45
CA ARG A 71 -16.45 1.54 -4.27
C ARG A 71 -15.79 0.16 -4.28
N ARG A 72 -16.45 -0.82 -4.91
CA ARG A 72 -15.85 -2.08 -5.41
C ARG A 72 -14.67 -1.86 -6.37
N TYR A 73 -14.29 -0.61 -6.65
CA TYR A 73 -13.06 -0.18 -7.34
C TYR A 73 -11.97 0.29 -6.36
N GLN A 74 -11.75 -0.50 -5.31
CA GLN A 74 -10.76 -0.23 -4.26
C GLN A 74 -9.30 -0.39 -4.76
N SER A 75 -9.12 -0.90 -5.99
CA SER A 75 -7.86 -0.95 -6.74
C SER A 75 -7.38 0.39 -7.31
N TYR A 76 -8.14 1.48 -7.14
CA TYR A 76 -7.78 2.83 -7.60
C TYR A 76 -7.87 3.89 -6.50
N GLN A 77 -7.87 3.51 -5.21
CA GLN A 77 -7.77 4.51 -4.14
C GLN A 77 -6.33 5.02 -4.06
N PRO A 78 -6.10 6.34 -3.96
CA PRO A 78 -4.76 6.88 -3.69
C PRO A 78 -4.19 6.36 -2.35
N ASP A 79 -5.05 5.92 -1.42
CA ASP A 79 -4.70 5.36 -0.11
C ASP A 79 -4.19 3.90 -0.15
N SER A 80 -4.29 3.20 -1.28
CA SER A 80 -3.81 1.80 -1.41
C SER A 80 -2.36 1.68 -1.90
N PHE A 81 -1.74 2.81 -2.29
CA PHE A 81 -0.35 2.81 -2.73
C PHE A 81 0.56 3.01 -1.52
N THR A 82 1.55 2.14 -1.38
CA THR A 82 2.67 2.38 -0.48
C THR A 82 3.45 3.59 -1.00
N VAL A 83 3.74 4.54 -0.13
CA VAL A 83 4.52 5.74 -0.50
C VAL A 83 5.99 5.37 -0.51
N VAL A 84 6.68 5.71 -1.60
CA VAL A 84 8.13 5.60 -1.71
C VAL A 84 8.65 6.99 -2.09
N ASN A 85 9.61 7.52 -1.32
CA ASN A 85 10.16 8.86 -1.54
C ASN A 85 11.50 8.79 -2.28
N LEU A 86 12.01 9.95 -2.72
CA LEU A 86 13.29 10.03 -3.44
C LEU A 86 14.47 9.56 -2.58
N ASN A 87 14.46 9.87 -1.27
CA ASN A 87 15.47 9.37 -0.34
C ASN A 87 15.46 7.84 -0.26
N ASP A 88 14.27 7.22 -0.22
CA ASP A 88 14.14 5.76 -0.15
C ASP A 88 14.68 5.09 -1.42
N LEU A 89 14.48 5.72 -2.59
CA LEU A 89 15.05 5.26 -3.86
C LEU A 89 16.57 5.34 -3.87
N GLN A 90 17.14 6.44 -3.36
CA GLN A 90 18.59 6.61 -3.25
C GLN A 90 19.19 5.57 -2.29
N ASP A 91 18.56 5.33 -1.15
CA ASP A 91 18.98 4.31 -0.18
C ASP A 91 18.89 2.90 -0.77
N ALA A 92 17.84 2.60 -1.52
CA ALA A 92 17.70 1.32 -2.23
C ALA A 92 18.80 1.13 -3.28
N ALA A 93 19.07 2.16 -4.09
CA ALA A 93 20.12 2.14 -5.10
C ALA A 93 21.51 1.94 -4.47
N ASN A 94 21.80 2.63 -3.36
CA ASN A 94 23.06 2.50 -2.62
C ASN A 94 23.23 1.10 -2.00
N LYS A 95 22.16 0.53 -1.42
CA LYS A 95 22.19 -0.81 -0.83
C LYS A 95 22.41 -1.90 -1.87
N MET A 96 21.78 -1.77 -3.04
CA MET A 96 21.82 -2.79 -4.09
C MET A 96 22.95 -2.54 -5.11
N ASN A 97 23.61 -1.38 -5.08
CA ASN A 97 24.59 -0.91 -6.06
C ASN A 97 24.05 -1.00 -7.52
N THR A 98 22.79 -0.63 -7.72
CA THR A 98 22.11 -0.69 -9.03
C THR A 98 21.53 0.66 -9.41
N THR A 99 21.67 1.04 -10.68
CA THR A 99 21.07 2.25 -11.26
C THR A 99 19.61 2.06 -11.69
N THR A 100 19.17 0.80 -11.87
CA THR A 100 17.79 0.43 -12.19
C THR A 100 17.02 0.07 -10.92
N VAL A 101 15.90 0.75 -10.67
CA VAL A 101 15.02 0.49 -9.53
C VAL A 101 13.67 -0.03 -10.03
N ASP A 102 13.48 -1.33 -9.87
CA ASP A 102 12.24 -2.06 -10.20
C ASP A 102 11.53 -2.54 -8.92
N ILE A 103 10.38 -3.23 -9.07
CA ILE A 103 9.68 -3.86 -7.94
C ILE A 103 10.62 -4.80 -7.17
N ASN A 104 11.40 -5.62 -7.88
CA ASN A 104 12.27 -6.63 -7.26
C ASN A 104 13.38 -6.00 -6.41
N THR A 105 13.96 -4.88 -6.85
CA THR A 105 15.01 -4.18 -6.09
C THR A 105 14.44 -3.55 -4.83
N LEU A 106 13.22 -2.99 -4.89
CA LEU A 106 12.56 -2.42 -3.72
C LEU A 106 12.13 -3.49 -2.70
N VAL A 107 11.70 -4.67 -3.17
CA VAL A 107 11.41 -5.82 -2.29
C VAL A 107 12.69 -6.32 -1.62
N ALA A 108 13.78 -6.47 -2.38
CA ALA A 108 15.08 -6.88 -1.83
C ALA A 108 15.62 -5.88 -0.79
N ALA A 109 15.39 -4.57 -1.02
CA ALA A 109 15.72 -3.51 -0.07
C ALA A 109 14.79 -3.46 1.17
N GLY A 110 13.69 -4.22 1.18
CA GLY A 110 12.72 -4.28 2.27
C GLY A 110 11.77 -3.07 2.35
N LEU A 111 11.67 -2.27 1.29
CA LEU A 111 10.83 -1.06 1.25
C LEU A 111 9.37 -1.37 0.90
N ILE A 112 9.13 -2.40 0.10
CA ILE A 112 7.78 -2.85 -0.31
C ILE A 112 7.65 -4.36 -0.19
N LYS A 113 6.41 -4.85 -0.07
CA LYS A 113 6.13 -6.30 -0.23
C LYS A 113 5.86 -6.63 -1.70
N LYS A 114 6.06 -7.90 -2.07
CA LYS A 114 5.92 -8.40 -3.46
C LYS A 114 4.61 -8.01 -4.17
N ASN A 115 3.49 -7.99 -3.45
CA ASN A 115 2.16 -7.72 -4.03
C ASN A 115 1.65 -6.30 -3.74
N GLU A 116 2.47 -5.43 -3.15
CA GLU A 116 2.09 -4.05 -2.86
C GLU A 116 2.34 -3.15 -4.06
N GLN A 117 1.35 -2.31 -4.39
CA GLN A 117 1.52 -1.24 -5.37
C GLN A 117 2.09 -0.02 -4.66
N PHE A 118 2.97 0.72 -5.33
CA PHE A 118 3.59 1.91 -4.75
C PHE A 118 3.52 3.12 -5.68
N LYS A 119 3.61 4.30 -5.06
CA LYS A 119 3.66 5.59 -5.75
C LYS A 119 4.90 6.35 -5.29
N VAL A 120 5.64 6.88 -6.26
CA VAL A 120 6.83 7.71 -6.00
C VAL A 120 6.41 9.15 -5.76
N LEU A 121 6.85 9.73 -4.64
CA LEU A 121 6.63 11.12 -4.25
C LEU A 121 7.94 11.89 -4.13
N ALA A 122 7.84 13.23 -4.27
CA ALA A 122 8.97 14.14 -4.34
C ALA A 122 9.40 14.64 -2.95
N GLN A 123 9.76 13.73 -2.06
CA GLN A 123 10.34 14.08 -0.77
C GLN A 123 11.79 13.60 -0.70
N GLY A 124 12.70 14.53 -0.38
CA GLY A 124 14.13 14.25 -0.34
C GLY A 124 14.87 14.64 -1.62
N GLU A 125 16.14 14.28 -1.69
CA GLU A 125 17.04 14.63 -2.80
C GLU A 125 17.62 13.38 -3.45
N LEU A 126 17.71 13.41 -4.77
CA LEU A 126 18.32 12.35 -5.57
C LEU A 126 19.70 12.83 -6.05
N THR A 127 20.75 12.06 -5.80
CA THR A 127 22.12 12.38 -6.24
C THR A 127 22.56 11.54 -7.44
N ALA A 128 22.04 10.32 -7.57
CA ALA A 128 22.33 9.43 -8.68
C ALA A 128 21.28 9.53 -9.80
N ALA A 129 21.71 9.33 -11.05
CA ALA A 129 20.80 9.12 -12.17
C ALA A 129 20.20 7.71 -12.08
N LEU A 130 18.91 7.61 -11.74
CA LEU A 130 18.22 6.33 -11.58
C LEU A 130 17.16 6.10 -12.67
N GLN A 131 17.07 4.87 -13.14
CA GLN A 131 15.97 4.41 -13.98
C GLN A 131 14.92 3.76 -13.08
N VAL A 132 13.79 4.41 -12.86
CA VAL A 132 12.78 3.99 -11.88
C VAL A 132 11.53 3.48 -12.58
N SER A 133 11.16 2.23 -12.33
CA SER A 133 9.89 1.64 -12.73
C SER A 133 8.90 1.67 -11.56
N ALA A 134 7.80 2.41 -11.69
CA ALA A 134 6.77 2.51 -10.65
C ALA A 134 5.36 2.53 -11.21
N PHE A 135 4.36 2.13 -10.40
CA PHE A 135 2.95 2.19 -10.82
C PHE A 135 2.46 3.62 -11.02
N ARG A 136 2.94 4.56 -10.19
CA ARG A 136 2.56 5.98 -10.25
C ARG A 136 3.70 6.89 -9.80
N PHE A 137 3.74 8.09 -10.38
CA PHE A 137 4.61 9.18 -9.97
C PHE A 137 3.79 10.44 -9.64
N SER A 138 4.26 11.27 -8.70
CA SER A 138 3.80 12.66 -8.64
C SER A 138 4.49 13.49 -9.73
N LYS A 139 3.86 14.60 -10.16
CA LYS A 139 4.45 15.50 -11.16
C LYS A 139 5.84 15.99 -10.73
N ALA A 140 5.95 16.44 -9.47
CA ALA A 140 7.22 16.88 -8.90
C ALA A 140 8.28 15.77 -8.80
N ALA A 141 7.87 14.50 -8.67
CA ALA A 141 8.83 13.40 -8.60
C ALA A 141 9.39 13.08 -9.99
N LYS A 142 8.55 13.12 -11.03
CA LYS A 142 9.01 12.95 -12.42
C LYS A 142 10.06 13.99 -12.78
N THR A 143 9.78 15.27 -12.51
CA THR A 143 10.71 16.37 -12.80
C THR A 143 12.02 16.22 -12.03
N ALA A 144 11.97 15.91 -10.73
CA ALA A 144 13.17 15.74 -9.92
C ALA A 144 14.07 14.57 -10.38
N ILE A 145 13.49 13.49 -10.90
CA ILE A 145 14.23 12.35 -11.44
C ILE A 145 14.84 12.70 -12.81
N GLU A 146 14.07 13.36 -13.67
CA GLU A 146 14.50 13.77 -15.02
C GLU A 146 15.60 14.85 -14.97
N GLU A 147 15.52 15.81 -14.02
CA GLU A 147 16.56 16.83 -13.79
C GLU A 147 17.92 16.23 -13.44
N LYS A 148 17.94 15.03 -12.84
CA LYS A 148 19.16 14.29 -12.52
C LYS A 148 19.62 13.35 -13.64
N GLY A 149 18.96 13.39 -14.81
CA GLY A 149 19.23 12.52 -15.95
C GLY A 149 18.71 11.09 -15.78
N GLY A 150 17.82 10.86 -14.82
CA GLY A 150 17.12 9.58 -14.64
C GLY A 150 15.97 9.40 -15.61
N SER A 151 15.37 8.21 -15.63
CA SER A 151 14.20 7.91 -16.46
C SER A 151 13.05 7.36 -15.63
N CYS A 152 11.86 7.93 -15.78
CA CYS A 152 10.64 7.44 -15.13
C CYS A 152 9.89 6.49 -16.08
N MET A 153 9.75 5.22 -15.70
CA MET A 153 8.95 4.23 -16.42
C MET A 153 7.69 3.89 -15.62
N LEU A 154 6.53 4.01 -16.25
CA LEU A 154 5.25 3.72 -15.63
C LEU A 154 4.88 2.26 -15.84
N ILE A 155 4.61 1.56 -14.74
CA ILE A 155 4.27 0.13 -14.74
C ILE A 155 2.81 -0.05 -15.15
N VAL A 156 2.58 -0.82 -16.21
CA VAL A 156 1.25 -1.26 -16.65
C VAL A 156 1.21 -2.79 -16.65
N LYS A 157 0.12 -3.36 -16.14
CA LYS A 157 -0.07 -4.81 -16.07
C LYS A 157 -0.66 -5.35 -17.36
N ALA A 158 -0.17 -6.50 -17.83
CA ALA A 158 -0.63 -7.13 -19.07
C ALA A 158 -2.15 -7.39 -19.11
N ASN A 159 -2.75 -7.88 -18.02
CA ASN A 159 -4.21 -8.06 -17.91
C ASN A 159 -5.02 -6.76 -18.11
N GLN A 160 -4.48 -5.62 -17.67
CA GLN A 160 -5.17 -4.33 -17.83
C GLN A 160 -5.17 -3.89 -19.30
N ILE A 161 -4.05 -4.13 -20.00
CA ILE A 161 -3.94 -3.88 -21.44
C ILE A 161 -4.92 -4.76 -22.21
N GLN A 162 -4.99 -6.05 -21.89
CA GLN A 162 -5.97 -6.97 -22.50
C GLN A 162 -7.41 -6.47 -22.33
N GLY A 163 -7.80 -6.02 -21.13
CA GLY A 163 -9.15 -5.49 -20.89
C GLY A 163 -9.46 -4.24 -21.72
N VAL A 164 -8.46 -3.39 -21.96
CA VAL A 164 -8.61 -2.22 -22.85
C VAL A 164 -8.75 -2.66 -24.31
N VAL A 165 -7.90 -3.58 -24.77
CA VAL A 165 -7.95 -4.15 -26.12
C VAL A 165 -9.32 -4.77 -26.42
N GLU A 166 -9.87 -5.55 -25.48
CA GLU A 166 -11.18 -6.18 -25.63
C GLU A 166 -12.32 -5.15 -25.69
N ALA A 167 -12.25 -4.11 -24.86
CA ALA A 167 -13.29 -3.09 -24.79
C ALA A 167 -13.28 -2.15 -26.02
N ALA A 168 -12.09 -1.73 -26.46
CA ALA A 168 -11.91 -0.76 -27.54
C ALA A 168 -11.69 -1.42 -28.93
N LYS A 169 -11.49 -2.74 -28.98
CA LYS A 169 -11.18 -3.52 -30.20
C LYS A 169 -9.94 -3.00 -30.95
N LEU A 170 -8.90 -2.64 -30.22
CA LEU A 170 -7.65 -2.13 -30.77
C LEU A 170 -6.75 -3.28 -31.25
N SER A 171 -6.07 -3.09 -32.40
CA SER A 171 -5.10 -4.06 -32.93
C SER A 171 -3.66 -3.78 -32.48
N ALA A 172 -3.35 -2.53 -32.13
CA ALA A 172 -2.07 -2.10 -31.58
C ALA A 172 -2.30 -1.30 -30.29
N VAL A 173 -1.36 -1.39 -29.36
CA VAL A 173 -1.39 -0.69 -28.07
C VAL A 173 -0.03 -0.05 -27.76
N GLY A 174 -0.03 1.27 -27.58
CA GLY A 174 1.08 2.06 -27.04
C GLY A 174 0.63 3.07 -25.98
N ALA A 175 1.52 3.98 -25.59
CA ALA A 175 1.24 4.99 -24.56
C ALA A 175 0.07 5.92 -24.92
N LYS A 176 -0.09 6.26 -26.20
CA LYS A 176 -1.18 7.12 -26.71
C LYS A 176 -2.56 6.49 -26.49
N GLU A 177 -2.74 5.26 -26.96
CA GLU A 177 -4.02 4.55 -26.84
C GLU A 177 -4.35 4.25 -25.37
N LEU A 178 -3.34 3.96 -24.54
CA LEU A 178 -3.54 3.74 -23.11
C LEU A 178 -3.90 5.04 -22.36
N ALA A 179 -3.42 6.21 -22.79
CA ALA A 179 -3.72 7.48 -22.14
C ALA A 179 -5.22 7.85 -22.21
N GLU A 180 -5.93 7.44 -23.26
CA GLU A 180 -7.39 7.65 -23.39
C GLU A 180 -8.18 6.92 -22.30
N HIS A 181 -7.72 5.72 -21.93
CA HIS A 181 -8.38 4.86 -20.95
C HIS A 181 -7.88 5.11 -19.51
N PHE A 182 -6.64 5.55 -19.34
CA PHE A 182 -6.01 5.74 -18.05
C PHE A 182 -5.64 7.22 -17.80
N LYS A 183 -6.46 7.92 -16.99
CA LYS A 183 -6.26 9.34 -16.59
C LYS A 183 -4.91 9.72 -15.97
N HIS A 184 -4.07 8.74 -15.65
CA HIS A 184 -2.78 8.94 -14.99
C HIS A 184 -1.59 8.69 -15.91
N LEU A 185 -1.85 8.23 -17.14
CA LEU A 185 -0.88 8.14 -18.22
C LEU A 185 -1.02 9.37 -19.11
N ASN A 186 0.12 9.86 -19.57
CA ASN A 186 0.19 10.82 -20.67
C ASN A 186 0.69 10.11 -21.94
N GLU A 187 0.47 10.73 -23.11
CA GLU A 187 0.85 10.18 -24.42
C GLU A 187 2.35 9.89 -24.56
N ASP A 188 3.19 10.67 -23.87
CA ASP A 188 4.66 10.58 -23.94
C ASP A 188 5.28 9.76 -22.80
N ASP A 189 4.47 9.17 -21.91
CA ASP A 189 4.99 8.41 -20.78
C ASP A 189 5.67 7.11 -21.23
N LYS A 190 6.90 6.86 -20.73
CA LYS A 190 7.62 5.61 -20.95
C LYS A 190 6.93 4.46 -20.19
N LEU A 191 6.70 3.34 -20.86
CA LEU A 191 5.97 2.21 -20.29
C LEU A 191 6.88 1.04 -19.94
N HIS A 192 6.66 0.47 -18.75
CA HIS A 192 7.18 -0.84 -18.36
C HIS A 192 6.01 -1.81 -18.20
N VAL A 193 5.94 -2.83 -19.06
CA VAL A 193 4.85 -3.83 -19.02
C VAL A 193 5.27 -5.05 -18.22
N ILE A 194 4.52 -5.35 -17.15
CA ILE A 194 4.76 -6.47 -16.24
C ILE A 194 3.72 -7.57 -16.41
N ALA A 195 4.15 -8.82 -16.24
CA ALA A 195 3.29 -9.98 -16.28
C ALA A 195 2.30 -10.01 -15.11
N GLU A 196 1.03 -10.15 -15.44
CA GLU A 196 -0.01 -10.56 -14.49
C GLU A 196 -1.04 -11.33 -15.30
N GLY A 197 -1.24 -12.62 -14.99
CA GLY A 197 -2.16 -13.49 -15.73
C GLY A 197 -1.63 -13.98 -17.09
N SER A 198 -2.50 -14.68 -17.82
CA SER A 198 -2.25 -15.18 -19.16
C SER A 198 -3.01 -14.35 -20.19
N LEU A 199 -2.32 -13.84 -21.20
CA LEU A 199 -2.96 -13.14 -22.32
C LEU A 199 -3.74 -14.11 -23.21
N LYS A 200 -4.95 -13.69 -23.64
CA LYS A 200 -5.79 -14.47 -24.57
C LYS A 200 -6.05 -13.77 -25.90
N THR A 201 -5.98 -12.45 -25.91
CA THR A 201 -6.24 -11.64 -27.09
C THR A 201 -4.95 -11.25 -27.79
N LYS A 202 -4.99 -11.28 -29.11
CA LYS A 202 -3.87 -10.87 -29.97
C LYS A 202 -3.87 -9.34 -30.12
N PHE A 203 -2.76 -8.69 -29.79
CA PHE A 203 -2.53 -7.26 -30.00
C PHE A 203 -1.03 -6.97 -30.13
N ASP A 204 -0.66 -6.01 -30.97
CA ASP A 204 0.72 -5.52 -31.07
C ASP A 204 1.02 -4.53 -29.94
N LEU A 205 2.18 -4.61 -29.29
CA LEU A 205 2.53 -3.80 -28.11
C LEU A 205 3.74 -2.90 -28.38
N GLN A 206 3.61 -1.61 -28.07
CA GLN A 206 4.69 -0.63 -28.09
C GLN A 206 4.99 -0.15 -26.66
N ALA A 207 6.18 -0.45 -26.13
CA ALA A 207 6.57 -0.08 -24.76
C ALA A 207 8.09 0.14 -24.64
N THR A 208 8.54 0.82 -23.57
CA THR A 208 9.97 1.09 -23.34
C THR A 208 10.69 -0.11 -22.74
N LYS A 209 10.02 -0.83 -21.83
CA LYS A 209 10.52 -2.06 -21.20
C LYS A 209 9.38 -3.07 -21.11
N VAL A 210 9.65 -4.34 -21.40
CA VAL A 210 8.68 -5.43 -21.31
C VAL A 210 9.35 -6.61 -20.63
N ASP A 211 8.69 -7.21 -19.64
CA ASP A 211 9.19 -8.43 -18.99
C ASP A 211 9.17 -9.62 -19.96
N ASP A 212 10.15 -10.51 -19.86
CA ASP A 212 10.32 -11.65 -20.78
C ASP A 212 9.08 -12.58 -20.81
N GLU A 213 8.41 -12.74 -19.67
CA GLU A 213 7.17 -13.52 -19.57
C GLU A 213 6.04 -12.92 -20.42
N VAL A 214 5.94 -11.59 -20.50
CA VAL A 214 4.91 -10.93 -21.33
C VAL A 214 5.27 -11.06 -22.80
N LYS A 215 6.55 -10.86 -23.13
CA LYS A 215 7.04 -10.96 -24.51
C LYS A 215 6.76 -12.34 -25.10
N THR A 216 7.06 -13.40 -24.37
CA THR A 216 6.78 -14.79 -24.79
C THR A 216 5.29 -15.08 -24.97
N GLN A 217 4.42 -14.53 -24.11
CA GLN A 217 2.96 -14.67 -24.27
C GLN A 217 2.42 -13.94 -25.51
N ILE A 218 2.91 -12.74 -25.83
CA ILE A 218 2.49 -11.98 -27.02
C ILE A 218 2.97 -12.66 -28.30
N GLU A 219 4.22 -13.13 -28.33
CA GLU A 219 4.78 -13.88 -29.46
C GLU A 219 4.04 -15.19 -29.70
N ALA A 220 3.62 -15.90 -28.63
CA ALA A 220 2.81 -17.12 -28.75
C ALA A 220 1.42 -16.87 -29.36
N LEU A 221 0.87 -15.66 -29.20
CA LEU A 221 -0.39 -15.23 -29.84
C LEU A 221 -0.17 -14.70 -31.27
N GLY A 222 1.10 -14.65 -31.73
CA GLY A 222 1.50 -14.24 -33.07
C GLY A 222 1.44 -12.73 -33.31
N ALA A 223 1.60 -11.92 -32.28
CA ALA A 223 1.67 -10.45 -32.35
C ALA A 223 3.10 -9.93 -32.11
N ALA A 224 3.35 -8.67 -32.49
CA ALA A 224 4.67 -8.04 -32.40
C ALA A 224 4.82 -7.18 -31.13
N VAL A 225 6.01 -7.20 -30.54
CA VAL A 225 6.42 -6.28 -29.47
C VAL A 225 7.51 -5.35 -30.01
N SER A 226 7.23 -4.04 -30.07
CA SER A 226 8.21 -3.02 -30.44
C SER A 226 8.69 -2.27 -29.19
N LEU A 227 10.01 -2.28 -28.98
CA LEU A 227 10.65 -1.56 -27.89
C LEU A 227 11.01 -0.13 -28.34
N LEU A 228 10.49 0.87 -27.62
CA LEU A 228 10.81 2.28 -27.84
C LEU A 228 12.03 2.67 -26.98
N GLY A 229 13.12 3.07 -27.62
CA GLY A 229 14.36 3.54 -26.96
C GLY A 229 14.24 4.93 -26.36
#